data_AF-A0A848MVE4-F1
#
_entry.id   AF-A0A848MVE4-F1
#
_cell.length_a   1.000
_cell.length_b   1.000
_cell.length_c   1.000
_cell.angle_alpha   90.00
_cell.angle_beta   90.00
_cell.angle_gamma   90.00
#
_symmetry.space_group_name_H-M   'P 1'
#
loop_
_entity.id
_entity.type
_entity.pdbx_description
1 polymer ?
#
loop_
_entity_poly.entity_id
_entity_poly.type
_entity_poly.pdbx_seq_one_letter_code
_entity_poly.pdbx_strand_id
1 'polypeptide(L)'
;MKLIRLATITALSTTLLIGGSSAVFADEARKVTTDGKIEFRPAGEEDGPLEVIPPETGPGAPDVEIAPEVPGTTGPLSIMKAATMNFGTQIISNQDKTYNMVAEMQKLANPVADGPTHVPYTSFAQVQDLRGSNDGWDLKLSLSAFESETLNKTLTGAEIELVGSRIQYEGSTAANAPTAHAAGLKLIPNGAAQSVMTAEKNKGAGASSVVWGNQAELNAQFADPQKEVVEN
;
A
#
# COMPACT_ATOMS: atom_id res chain seq x y z
N MET A 1 12.14 -28.69 -13.92
CA MET A 1 13.17 -28.90 -12.89
C MET A 1 14.45 -28.19 -13.32
N LYS A 2 14.78 -27.05 -12.71
CA LYS A 2 16.08 -26.39 -12.89
C LYS A 2 16.56 -25.89 -11.54
N LEU A 3 17.78 -26.33 -11.23
CA LEU A 3 18.56 -26.06 -10.02
C LEU A 3 19.24 -24.71 -10.15
N ILE A 4 19.30 -23.90 -9.09
CA ILE A 4 20.30 -22.82 -8.97
C ILE A 4 20.86 -22.78 -7.55
N ARG A 5 22.16 -22.52 -7.49
CA ARG A 5 23.10 -22.60 -6.37
C ARG A 5 23.46 -21.21 -5.83
N LEU A 6 23.67 -21.17 -4.51
CA LEU A 6 24.52 -20.31 -3.64
C LEU A 6 24.91 -18.87 -4.04
N ALA A 7 24.68 -17.90 -3.14
CA ALA A 7 25.74 -17.33 -2.27
C ALA A 7 25.24 -16.27 -1.24
N THR A 8 25.41 -16.60 0.05
CA THR A 8 25.72 -15.73 1.22
C THR A 8 24.57 -15.25 2.14
N ILE A 9 24.78 -15.19 3.47
CA ILE A 9 24.32 -16.13 4.53
C ILE A 9 23.74 -15.28 5.68
N THR A 10 22.50 -15.53 6.11
CA THR A 10 22.10 -15.26 7.52
C THR A 10 21.22 -16.42 7.98
N ALA A 11 21.75 -17.25 8.88
CA ALA A 11 21.12 -18.48 9.31
C ALA A 11 20.30 -18.25 10.58
N LEU A 12 19.04 -18.68 10.58
CA LEU A 12 18.22 -18.81 11.79
C LEU A 12 18.02 -20.30 12.07
N SER A 13 18.61 -20.81 13.14
CA SER A 13 18.59 -22.24 13.50
C SER A 13 17.52 -22.52 14.57
N THR A 14 16.68 -23.53 14.36
CA THR A 14 15.77 -24.05 15.40
C THR A 14 15.98 -25.54 15.59
N THR A 15 16.15 -25.97 16.84
CA THR A 15 16.43 -27.37 17.20
C THR A 15 15.15 -28.04 17.71
N LEU A 16 14.70 -29.10 17.03
CA LEU A 16 13.61 -29.96 17.50
C LEU A 16 14.18 -31.28 18.04
N LEU A 17 13.88 -31.60 19.30
CA LEU A 17 14.27 -32.84 19.99
C LEU A 17 13.07 -33.79 20.02
N ILE A 18 13.15 -34.91 19.30
CA ILE A 18 12.16 -35.99 19.39
C ILE A 18 12.76 -37.12 20.24
N GLY A 19 12.17 -37.37 21.41
CA GLY A 19 12.57 -38.44 22.33
C GLY A 19 11.64 -39.64 22.26
N GLY A 20 12.16 -40.82 21.88
CA GLY A 20 11.48 -42.11 22.00
C GLY A 20 12.27 -43.03 22.94
N SER A 21 11.59 -43.63 23.92
CA SER A 21 12.17 -44.45 24.98
C SER A 21 12.37 -45.91 24.55
N SER A 22 13.60 -46.42 24.69
CA SER A 22 13.89 -47.77 25.19
C SER A 22 15.37 -47.86 25.61
N ALA A 23 15.62 -48.58 26.69
CA ALA A 23 16.92 -48.65 27.34
C ALA A 23 17.79 -49.77 26.73
N VAL A 24 19.10 -49.50 26.60
CA VAL A 24 20.23 -50.28 27.16
C VAL A 24 21.48 -50.31 26.24
N PHE A 25 22.59 -49.88 26.85
CA PHE A 25 24.04 -49.91 26.52
C PHE A 25 24.61 -49.05 25.37
N ALA A 26 25.56 -48.21 25.79
CA ALA A 26 26.26 -47.19 25.04
C ALA A 26 27.36 -47.80 24.15
N ASP A 27 27.24 -47.55 22.84
CA ASP A 27 28.32 -46.88 22.11
C ASP A 27 27.69 -46.06 20.97
N GLU A 28 28.10 -44.79 20.91
CA GLU A 28 27.72 -43.74 19.96
C GLU A 28 26.26 -43.74 19.46
N ALA A 29 25.37 -43.06 20.19
CA ALA A 29 24.21 -42.46 19.52
C ALA A 29 24.75 -41.54 18.41
N ARG A 30 24.72 -42.00 17.17
CA ARG A 30 24.95 -41.15 15.99
C ARG A 30 23.87 -40.08 16.02
N LYS A 31 24.21 -38.94 16.62
CA LYS A 31 23.43 -37.72 16.56
C LYS A 31 23.51 -37.27 15.11
N VAL A 32 22.56 -37.72 14.30
CA VAL A 32 22.41 -37.21 12.93
C VAL A 32 21.71 -35.87 13.06
N THR A 33 22.51 -34.82 13.18
CA THR A 33 22.03 -33.44 13.10
C THR A 33 21.84 -33.14 11.62
N THR A 34 20.61 -32.85 11.20
CA THR A 34 20.33 -32.35 9.86
C THR A 34 20.27 -30.82 9.93
N ASP A 35 21.22 -30.14 9.31
CA ASP A 35 21.21 -28.69 9.23
C ASP A 35 20.30 -28.25 8.07
N GLY A 36 19.04 -27.94 8.39
CA GLY A 36 18.16 -27.25 7.47
C GLY A 36 18.49 -25.75 7.47
N LYS A 37 18.82 -25.18 6.31
CA LYS A 37 19.06 -23.74 6.14
C LYS A 37 18.12 -23.17 5.09
N ILE A 38 17.41 -22.10 5.43
CA ILE A 38 16.64 -21.28 4.50
C ILE A 38 17.38 -19.94 4.36
N GLU A 39 17.63 -19.50 3.14
CA GLU A 39 18.22 -18.20 2.83
C GLU A 39 17.15 -17.32 2.20
N PHE A 40 17.02 -16.08 2.68
CA PHE A 40 16.14 -15.07 2.11
C PHE A 40 17.01 -14.00 1.44
N ARG A 41 16.58 -13.52 0.27
CA ARG A 41 17.18 -12.38 -0.43
C ARG A 41 16.11 -11.32 -0.72
N PRO A 42 16.48 -10.04 -0.87
CA PRO A 42 15.54 -9.03 -1.31
C PRO A 42 14.98 -9.34 -2.71
N ALA A 43 13.78 -8.83 -2.98
CA ALA A 43 13.19 -8.86 -4.30
C ALA A 43 13.97 -7.95 -5.28
N GLY A 44 14.22 -8.45 -6.49
CA GLY A 44 14.88 -7.74 -7.58
C GLY A 44 14.11 -7.89 -8.90
N GLU A 45 14.65 -7.32 -9.98
CA GLU A 45 14.00 -7.33 -11.30
C GLU A 45 13.73 -8.75 -11.84
N GLU A 46 14.57 -9.72 -11.48
CA GLU A 46 14.44 -11.13 -11.89
C GLU A 46 13.25 -11.86 -11.25
N ASP A 47 12.67 -11.31 -10.18
CA ASP A 47 11.53 -11.91 -9.48
C ASP A 47 10.19 -11.57 -10.13
N GLY A 48 10.20 -10.74 -11.17
CA GLY A 48 9.01 -10.27 -11.86
C GLY A 48 8.39 -9.02 -11.22
N PRO A 49 7.31 -8.50 -11.81
CA PRO A 49 6.65 -7.29 -11.34
C PRO A 49 5.94 -7.55 -10.01
N LEU A 50 5.95 -6.53 -9.16
CA LEU A 50 5.16 -6.51 -7.94
C LEU A 50 3.70 -6.14 -8.26
N GLU A 51 2.78 -6.68 -7.46
CA GLU A 51 1.35 -6.40 -7.55
C GLU A 51 0.90 -5.48 -6.41
N VAL A 52 -0.07 -4.61 -6.67
CA VAL A 52 -0.68 -3.78 -5.63
C VAL A 52 -1.59 -4.66 -4.77
N ILE A 53 -1.46 -4.58 -3.45
CA ILE A 53 -2.34 -5.30 -2.53
C ILE A 53 -3.51 -4.37 -2.16
N PRO A 54 -4.77 -4.69 -2.50
CA PRO A 54 -5.91 -3.85 -2.15
C PRO A 54 -6.05 -3.71 -0.62
N PRO A 55 -6.14 -2.48 -0.07
CA PRO A 55 -6.15 -2.28 1.38
C PRO A 55 -7.52 -2.47 2.05
N GLU A 56 -8.59 -2.67 1.28
CA GLU A 56 -9.93 -3.00 1.76
C GLU A 56 -10.21 -4.47 1.47
N THR A 57 -10.25 -5.29 2.51
CA THR A 57 -10.44 -6.75 2.40
C THR A 57 -11.57 -7.29 3.28
N GLY A 58 -12.27 -6.40 3.99
CA GLY A 58 -13.34 -6.76 4.91
C GLY A 58 -14.69 -7.04 4.23
N PRO A 59 -15.70 -7.50 5.00
CA PRO A 59 -17.06 -7.69 4.51
C PRO A 59 -17.60 -6.39 3.90
N GLY A 60 -17.97 -6.44 2.60
CA GLY A 60 -18.45 -5.29 1.85
C GLY A 60 -17.38 -4.54 1.07
N ALA A 61 -16.09 -4.88 1.21
CA ALA A 61 -15.07 -4.41 0.28
C ALA A 61 -15.25 -5.11 -1.09
N PRO A 62 -15.24 -4.37 -2.20
CA PRO A 62 -15.30 -5.00 -3.51
C PRO A 62 -13.99 -5.70 -3.85
N ASP A 63 -14.08 -6.82 -4.56
CA ASP A 63 -12.92 -7.54 -5.10
C ASP A 63 -12.44 -6.85 -6.39
N VAL A 64 -11.28 -6.19 -6.31
CA VAL A 64 -10.77 -5.30 -7.35
C VAL A 64 -9.36 -5.66 -7.80
N GLU A 65 -9.09 -5.45 -9.08
CA GLU A 65 -7.75 -5.51 -9.67
C GLU A 65 -7.17 -4.10 -9.75
N ILE A 66 -6.05 -3.87 -9.07
CA ILE A 66 -5.38 -2.56 -9.05
C ILE A 66 -4.00 -2.70 -9.67
N ALA A 67 -3.78 -1.98 -10.77
CA ALA A 67 -2.46 -1.92 -11.40
C ALA A 67 -1.51 -1.02 -10.60
N PRO A 68 -0.20 -1.33 -10.58
CA PRO A 68 0.77 -0.41 -10.01
C PRO A 68 0.81 0.90 -10.81
N GLU A 69 1.16 1.99 -10.14
CA GLU A 69 1.24 3.32 -10.75
C GLU A 69 2.23 3.33 -11.94
N VAL A 70 3.35 2.64 -11.77
CA VAL A 70 4.28 2.36 -12.86
C VAL A 70 4.15 0.88 -13.26
N PRO A 71 3.66 0.57 -14.47
CA PRO A 71 3.59 -0.80 -14.95
C PRO A 71 4.95 -1.48 -14.93
N GLY A 72 5.00 -2.72 -14.42
CA GLY A 72 6.25 -3.44 -14.29
C GLY A 72 7.15 -2.97 -13.15
N THR A 73 6.61 -2.28 -12.13
CA THR A 73 7.36 -1.90 -10.94
C THR A 73 8.01 -3.13 -10.30
N THR A 74 9.33 -3.04 -10.09
CA THR A 74 10.16 -4.07 -9.45
C THR A 74 10.98 -3.46 -8.33
N GLY A 75 11.76 -4.29 -7.63
CA GLY A 75 12.76 -3.86 -6.66
C GLY A 75 12.34 -4.03 -5.20
N PRO A 76 13.30 -3.86 -4.27
CA PRO A 76 13.08 -4.21 -2.87
C PRO A 76 12.45 -3.07 -2.06
N LEU A 77 12.37 -1.84 -2.56
CA LEU A 77 11.59 -0.77 -1.95
C LEU A 77 10.91 0.02 -3.07
N SER A 78 9.59 -0.07 -3.15
CA SER A 78 8.83 0.43 -4.29
C SER A 78 7.54 1.13 -3.86
N ILE A 79 7.25 2.26 -4.52
CA ILE A 79 5.94 2.92 -4.42
C ILE A 79 5.04 2.24 -5.45
N MET A 80 4.02 1.55 -4.96
CA MET A 80 3.14 0.71 -5.78
C MET A 80 1.94 1.50 -6.29
N LYS A 81 1.38 2.39 -5.47
CA LYS A 81 0.23 3.23 -5.84
C LYS A 81 0.34 4.60 -5.21
N ALA A 82 -0.16 5.62 -5.91
CA ALA A 82 -0.43 6.94 -5.35
C ALA A 82 -1.87 7.35 -5.67
N ALA A 83 -2.51 8.11 -4.77
CA ALA A 83 -3.85 8.64 -5.02
C ALA A 83 -3.81 9.74 -6.09
N THR A 84 -4.74 9.72 -7.04
CA THR A 84 -4.76 10.68 -8.17
C THR A 84 -5.33 12.04 -7.78
N MET A 85 -6.03 12.15 -6.64
CA MET A 85 -6.56 13.40 -6.07
C MET A 85 -7.38 14.26 -7.05
N ASN A 86 -8.46 13.69 -7.59
CA ASN A 86 -9.36 14.38 -8.53
C ASN A 86 -10.53 15.06 -7.80
N PHE A 87 -10.76 16.36 -8.06
CA PHE A 87 -11.84 17.15 -7.46
C PHE A 87 -12.98 17.48 -8.46
N GLY A 88 -12.94 16.89 -9.66
CA GLY A 88 -13.94 17.09 -10.69
C GLY A 88 -13.93 18.49 -11.29
N THR A 89 -15.04 18.84 -11.96
CA THR A 89 -15.25 20.17 -12.54
C THR A 89 -16.05 21.03 -11.59
N GLN A 90 -15.55 22.22 -11.28
CA GLN A 90 -16.19 23.13 -10.34
C GLN A 90 -16.50 24.48 -10.99
N ILE A 91 -17.61 25.11 -10.58
CA ILE A 91 -18.00 26.44 -11.05
C ILE A 91 -17.10 27.48 -10.39
N ILE A 92 -16.63 28.45 -11.17
CA ILE A 92 -15.84 29.58 -10.66
C ILE A 92 -16.65 30.35 -9.61
N SER A 93 -16.05 30.53 -8.44
CA SER A 93 -16.63 31.22 -7.30
C SER A 93 -15.69 32.35 -6.87
N ASN A 94 -16.26 33.46 -6.39
CA ASN A 94 -15.51 34.53 -5.74
C ASN A 94 -15.48 34.41 -4.21
N GLN A 95 -16.04 33.33 -3.67
CA GLN A 95 -16.01 32.94 -2.26
C GLN A 95 -15.16 31.70 -2.09
N ASP A 96 -14.65 31.50 -0.88
CA ASP A 96 -14.00 30.26 -0.47
C ASP A 96 -14.96 29.07 -0.64
N LYS A 97 -14.45 27.99 -1.19
CA LYS A 97 -15.18 26.75 -1.45
C LYS A 97 -14.34 25.55 -1.03
N THR A 98 -15.03 24.57 -0.47
CA THR A 98 -14.48 23.25 -0.17
C THR A 98 -15.10 22.26 -1.12
N TYR A 99 -14.25 21.45 -1.75
CA TYR A 99 -14.67 20.39 -2.67
C TYR A 99 -14.12 19.07 -2.15
N ASN A 100 -15.00 18.07 -2.08
CA ASN A 100 -14.59 16.73 -1.76
C ASN A 100 -13.95 16.09 -2.98
N MET A 101 -13.04 15.15 -2.73
CA MET A 101 -12.37 14.42 -3.79
C MET A 101 -13.34 13.40 -4.38
N VAL A 102 -13.46 13.38 -5.71
CA VAL A 102 -14.20 12.34 -6.42
C VAL A 102 -13.51 11.00 -6.16
N ALA A 103 -14.31 9.98 -5.83
CA ALA A 103 -13.80 8.66 -5.54
C ALA A 103 -13.08 8.05 -6.75
N GLU A 104 -11.95 7.39 -6.49
CA GLU A 104 -11.26 6.62 -7.52
C GLU A 104 -12.08 5.39 -7.89
N MET A 105 -12.15 5.08 -9.20
CA MET A 105 -12.86 3.91 -9.69
C MET A 105 -11.84 2.80 -9.98
N GLN A 106 -12.04 1.63 -9.39
CA GLN A 106 -11.18 0.46 -9.60
C GLN A 106 -11.92 -0.62 -10.39
N LYS A 107 -11.17 -1.34 -11.22
CA LYS A 107 -11.72 -2.44 -12.04
C LYS A 107 -12.08 -3.61 -11.13
N LEU A 108 -13.28 -4.16 -11.29
CA LEU A 108 -13.67 -5.39 -10.60
C LEU A 108 -12.87 -6.57 -11.15
N ALA A 109 -12.40 -7.44 -10.25
CA ALA A 109 -11.73 -8.68 -10.63
C ALA A 109 -12.69 -9.66 -11.32
N ASN A 110 -13.92 -9.74 -10.81
CA ASN A 110 -14.95 -10.67 -11.27
C ASN A 110 -16.26 -9.92 -11.59
N PRO A 111 -16.33 -9.16 -12.69
CA PRO A 111 -17.55 -8.43 -13.04
C PRO A 111 -18.65 -9.40 -13.46
N VAL A 112 -19.88 -9.14 -13.02
CA VAL A 112 -21.08 -9.88 -13.45
C VAL A 112 -21.49 -9.39 -14.84
N ALA A 113 -22.04 -10.28 -15.67
CA ALA A 113 -22.62 -9.90 -16.96
C ALA A 113 -23.67 -8.79 -16.79
N ASP A 114 -23.60 -7.77 -17.64
CA ASP A 114 -24.46 -6.57 -17.60
C ASP A 114 -24.37 -5.72 -16.32
N GLY A 115 -23.39 -6.00 -15.45
CA GLY A 115 -23.08 -5.20 -14.26
C GLY A 115 -22.00 -4.13 -14.53
N PRO A 116 -21.72 -3.27 -13.53
CA PRO A 116 -20.60 -2.34 -13.63
C PRO A 116 -19.29 -3.10 -13.74
N THR A 117 -18.35 -2.60 -14.54
CA THR A 117 -16.99 -3.14 -14.64
C THR A 117 -16.03 -2.46 -13.67
N HIS A 118 -16.42 -1.30 -13.13
CA HIS A 118 -15.65 -0.51 -12.18
C HIS A 118 -16.55 -0.08 -11.02
N VAL A 119 -15.96 0.03 -9.84
CA VAL A 119 -16.63 0.44 -8.60
C VAL A 119 -15.79 1.49 -7.88
N PRO A 120 -16.40 2.40 -7.12
CA PRO A 120 -15.64 3.35 -6.32
C PRO A 120 -14.86 2.62 -5.23
N TYR A 121 -13.66 3.11 -4.98
CA TYR A 121 -12.74 2.52 -4.04
C TYR A 121 -12.02 3.62 -3.28
N THR A 122 -11.68 3.36 -2.03
CA THR A 122 -10.92 4.31 -1.20
C THR A 122 -9.61 4.68 -1.88
N SER A 123 -9.24 5.96 -1.81
CA SER A 123 -7.94 6.41 -2.30
C SER A 123 -6.84 6.00 -1.35
N PHE A 124 -5.70 5.55 -1.88
CA PHE A 124 -4.58 5.14 -1.04
C PHE A 124 -3.25 5.34 -1.74
N ALA A 125 -2.18 5.42 -0.95
CA ALA A 125 -0.83 5.27 -1.43
C ALA A 125 -0.18 4.05 -0.77
N GLN A 126 0.52 3.23 -1.57
CA GLN A 126 1.12 1.98 -1.11
C GLN A 126 2.63 1.95 -1.33
N VAL A 127 3.36 1.50 -0.32
CA VAL A 127 4.79 1.19 -0.37
C VAL A 127 4.99 -0.28 -0.05
N GLN A 128 5.84 -0.95 -0.81
CA GLN A 128 6.32 -2.30 -0.51
C GLN A 128 7.81 -2.26 -0.18
N ASP A 129 8.18 -2.72 1.02
CA ASP A 129 9.56 -2.84 1.48
C ASP A 129 9.93 -4.32 1.71
N LEU A 130 10.66 -4.87 0.75
CA LEU A 130 11.17 -6.23 0.70
C LEU A 130 12.71 -6.27 0.87
N ARG A 131 13.33 -5.20 1.37
CA ARG A 131 14.80 -5.13 1.57
C ARG A 131 15.31 -6.06 2.67
N GLY A 132 14.48 -6.36 3.66
CA GLY A 132 14.87 -7.14 4.84
C GLY A 132 15.85 -6.45 5.79
N SER A 133 16.44 -5.31 5.41
CA SER A 133 17.30 -4.48 6.29
C SER A 133 16.50 -3.71 7.34
N ASN A 134 15.23 -3.42 7.04
CA ASN A 134 14.29 -2.68 7.89
C ASN A 134 14.88 -1.33 8.36
N ASP A 135 15.57 -0.61 7.47
CA ASP A 135 16.18 0.68 7.80
C ASP A 135 15.14 1.80 8.02
N GLY A 136 13.88 1.55 7.68
CA GLY A 136 12.81 2.55 7.64
C GLY A 136 12.73 3.24 6.28
N TRP A 137 11.68 4.04 6.11
CA TRP A 137 11.41 4.83 4.91
C TRP A 137 10.36 5.91 5.23
N ASP A 138 10.30 6.93 4.38
CA ASP A 138 9.37 8.05 4.56
C ASP A 138 8.73 8.42 3.21
N LEU A 139 7.43 8.16 3.07
CA LEU A 139 6.66 8.52 1.90
C LEU A 139 6.19 9.96 2.04
N LYS A 140 6.60 10.81 1.09
CA LYS A 140 6.25 12.22 1.06
C LYS A 140 5.44 12.57 -0.18
N LEU A 141 4.49 13.49 -0.02
CA LEU A 141 3.74 14.09 -1.11
C LEU A 141 4.07 15.56 -1.26
N SER A 142 4.20 16.02 -2.50
CA SER A 142 4.29 17.43 -2.86
C SER A 142 3.23 17.75 -3.90
N LEU A 143 2.66 18.94 -3.82
CA LEU A 143 1.62 19.39 -4.73
C LEU A 143 2.21 20.37 -5.74
N SER A 144 2.02 20.14 -7.03
CA SER A 144 2.35 21.12 -8.07
C SER A 144 1.30 22.22 -8.13
N ALA A 145 1.59 23.31 -8.84
CA ALA A 145 0.58 24.31 -9.18
C ALA A 145 -0.65 23.67 -9.86
N PHE A 146 -1.83 24.16 -9.50
CA PHE A 146 -3.05 23.89 -10.26
C PHE A 146 -3.09 24.80 -11.48
N GLU A 147 -3.12 24.21 -12.67
CA GLU A 147 -3.06 24.95 -13.93
C GLU A 147 -4.33 24.80 -14.78
N SER A 148 -4.64 25.83 -15.58
CA SER A 148 -5.78 25.89 -16.48
C SER A 148 -5.35 26.51 -17.81
N GLU A 149 -6.02 26.12 -18.90
CA GLU A 149 -5.85 26.74 -20.22
C GLU A 149 -6.54 28.11 -20.36
N THR A 150 -7.28 28.54 -19.34
CA THR A 150 -8.02 29.83 -19.32
C THR A 150 -7.13 31.04 -18.97
N LEU A 151 -7.70 32.25 -19.01
CA LEU A 151 -7.03 33.47 -18.54
C LEU A 151 -6.73 33.34 -17.04
N ASN A 152 -5.50 33.69 -16.62
CA ASN A 152 -4.93 33.41 -15.29
C ASN A 152 -4.72 31.91 -15.05
N LYS A 153 -3.81 31.33 -15.85
CA LYS A 153 -3.46 29.91 -15.97
C LYS A 153 -3.13 29.16 -14.67
N THR A 154 -2.97 29.83 -13.53
CA THR A 154 -2.61 29.21 -12.26
C THR A 154 -3.64 29.58 -11.21
N LEU A 155 -4.21 28.58 -10.56
CA LEU A 155 -5.10 28.78 -9.42
C LEU A 155 -4.26 28.97 -8.15
N THR A 156 -4.22 30.21 -7.68
CA THR A 156 -3.52 30.59 -6.44
C THR A 156 -4.49 30.54 -5.26
N GLY A 157 -3.96 30.25 -4.06
CA GLY A 157 -4.75 30.16 -2.83
C GLY A 157 -5.49 28.84 -2.61
N ALA A 158 -5.40 27.89 -3.54
CA ALA A 158 -5.89 26.53 -3.35
C ALA A 158 -4.88 25.70 -2.53
N GLU A 159 -5.41 24.82 -1.69
CA GLU A 159 -4.65 23.82 -0.93
C GLU A 159 -5.44 22.51 -0.89
N ILE A 160 -4.75 21.40 -0.67
CA ILE A 160 -5.39 20.10 -0.39
C ILE A 160 -5.22 19.81 1.09
N GLU A 161 -6.31 19.52 1.79
CA GLU A 161 -6.29 19.04 3.16
C GLU A 161 -6.54 17.53 3.20
N LEU A 162 -5.57 16.77 3.74
CA LEU A 162 -5.73 15.37 4.04
C LEU A 162 -6.35 15.23 5.43
N VAL A 163 -7.68 15.07 5.45
CA VAL A 163 -8.49 15.15 6.67
C VAL A 163 -8.18 14.02 7.65
N GLY A 164 -8.32 12.77 7.25
CA GLY A 164 -8.08 11.61 8.10
C GLY A 164 -7.64 10.41 7.29
N SER A 165 -6.80 9.57 7.88
CA SER A 165 -6.26 8.39 7.22
C SER A 165 -6.12 7.22 8.18
N ARG A 166 -6.01 6.02 7.61
CA ARG A 166 -5.72 4.78 8.31
C ARG A 166 -4.57 4.05 7.63
N ILE A 167 -3.82 3.27 8.41
CA ILE A 167 -2.79 2.37 7.87
C ILE A 167 -3.40 0.98 7.70
N GLN A 168 -3.28 0.43 6.49
CA GLN A 168 -3.38 -1.01 6.24
C GLN A 168 -1.96 -1.57 6.10
N TYR A 169 -1.62 -2.58 6.89
CA TYR A 169 -0.27 -3.12 6.94
C TYR A 169 -0.27 -4.64 6.82
N GLU A 170 0.37 -5.13 5.76
CA GLU A 170 0.61 -6.53 5.48
C GLU A 170 2.09 -6.85 5.75
N GLY A 171 2.39 -7.07 7.03
CA GLY A 171 3.72 -7.43 7.49
C GLY A 171 3.70 -8.41 8.65
N SER A 172 4.88 -8.68 9.22
CA SER A 172 5.06 -9.78 10.15
C SER A 172 4.30 -9.63 11.47
N THR A 173 4.22 -8.40 12.01
CA THR A 173 3.49 -8.10 13.24
C THR A 173 2.91 -6.69 13.18
N ALA A 174 1.72 -6.48 13.74
CA ALA A 174 1.06 -5.17 13.75
C ALA A 174 1.89 -4.05 14.41
N ALA A 175 2.79 -4.38 15.35
CA ALA A 175 3.69 -3.43 15.99
C ALA A 175 4.74 -2.83 15.04
N ASN A 176 4.98 -3.48 13.90
CA ASN A 176 5.90 -3.01 12.87
C ASN A 176 5.22 -2.11 11.83
N ALA A 177 3.93 -1.81 11.99
CA ALA A 177 3.22 -0.93 11.06
C ALA A 177 3.85 0.48 11.03
N PRO A 178 3.92 1.12 9.86
CA PRO A 178 4.21 2.55 9.74
C PRO A 178 3.16 3.40 10.44
N THR A 179 3.47 4.69 10.60
CA THR A 179 2.53 5.70 11.10
C THR A 179 2.05 6.59 9.97
N ALA A 180 0.75 6.87 9.93
CA ALA A 180 0.18 7.86 9.02
C ALA A 180 0.41 9.30 9.53
N HIS A 181 0.23 10.27 8.64
CA HIS A 181 0.14 11.68 9.02
C HIS A 181 -1.02 11.96 9.99
N ALA A 182 -0.91 13.07 10.72
CA ALA A 182 -1.99 13.58 11.54
C ALA A 182 -3.14 14.14 10.67
N ALA A 183 -4.35 14.12 11.22
CA ALA A 183 -5.53 14.70 10.60
C ALA A 183 -5.34 16.20 10.29
N GLY A 184 -5.86 16.64 9.14
CA GLY A 184 -5.77 18.03 8.69
C GLY A 184 -4.40 18.42 8.10
N LEU A 185 -3.65 17.45 7.57
CA LEU A 185 -2.36 17.74 6.91
C LEU A 185 -2.61 18.51 5.62
N LYS A 186 -2.00 19.69 5.47
CA LYS A 186 -2.18 20.56 4.30
C LYS A 186 -1.04 20.42 3.30
N LEU A 187 -1.38 20.21 2.03
CA LEU A 187 -0.48 20.29 0.90
C LEU A 187 -0.69 21.62 0.19
N ILE A 188 0.37 22.42 0.14
CA ILE A 188 0.37 23.72 -0.52
C ILE A 188 1.02 23.58 -1.90
N PRO A 189 0.42 24.10 -2.97
CA PRO A 189 1.03 24.09 -4.30
C PRO A 189 2.42 24.72 -4.31
N ASN A 190 3.39 24.02 -4.92
CA ASN A 190 4.82 24.35 -4.95
C ASN A 190 5.46 24.47 -3.55
N GLY A 191 4.80 23.97 -2.51
CA GLY A 191 5.29 23.92 -1.14
C GLY A 191 6.25 22.75 -0.91
N ALA A 192 6.76 22.67 0.31
CA ALA A 192 7.60 21.56 0.74
C ALA A 192 6.82 20.24 0.79
N ALA A 193 7.46 19.14 0.38
CA ALA A 193 6.89 17.82 0.48
C ALA A 193 6.57 17.45 1.94
N GLN A 194 5.37 16.92 2.18
CA GLN A 194 4.88 16.53 3.50
C GLN A 194 4.88 15.00 3.63
N SER A 195 5.31 14.50 4.79
CA SER A 195 5.27 13.07 5.09
C SER A 195 3.82 12.61 5.30
N VAL A 196 3.41 11.58 4.56
CA VAL A 196 2.06 11.00 4.65
C VAL A 196 2.05 9.62 5.30
N MET A 197 3.18 8.90 5.22
CA MET A 197 3.35 7.59 5.83
C MET A 197 4.82 7.37 6.14
N THR A 198 5.15 7.09 7.39
CA THR A 198 6.54 7.00 7.85
C THR A 198 6.77 5.67 8.58
N ALA A 199 7.79 4.94 8.14
CA ALA A 199 8.29 3.75 8.81
C ALA A 199 9.63 4.08 9.48
N GLU A 200 9.65 4.00 10.80
CA GLU A 200 10.90 4.09 11.56
C GLU A 200 11.78 2.85 11.33
N LYS A 201 13.02 2.91 11.82
CA LYS A 201 13.90 1.74 11.84
C LYS A 201 13.22 0.55 12.51
N ASN A 202 13.36 -0.63 11.91
CA ASN A 202 12.73 -1.90 12.25
C ASN A 202 11.22 -1.99 11.96
N LYS A 203 10.63 -1.01 11.26
CA LYS A 203 9.20 -0.98 10.89
C LYS A 203 9.03 -0.91 9.37
N GLY A 204 7.80 -1.14 8.91
CA GLY A 204 7.36 -0.91 7.53
C GLY A 204 7.80 -1.95 6.51
N ALA A 205 8.40 -3.06 6.95
CA ALA A 205 8.71 -4.20 6.09
C ALA A 205 7.42 -4.90 5.62
N GLY A 206 7.34 -5.31 4.36
CA GLY A 206 6.10 -5.80 3.74
C GLY A 206 5.35 -4.68 3.01
N ALA A 207 4.04 -4.82 2.85
CA ALA A 207 3.23 -3.84 2.16
C ALA A 207 2.50 -2.94 3.15
N SER A 208 2.60 -1.63 2.95
CA SER A 208 1.96 -0.62 3.80
C SER A 208 1.17 0.32 2.92
N SER A 209 -0.09 0.55 3.26
CA SER A 209 -0.95 1.51 2.58
C SER A 209 -1.47 2.55 3.56
N VAL A 210 -1.33 3.82 3.21
CA VAL A 210 -2.09 4.91 3.83
C VAL A 210 -3.37 5.10 3.02
N VAL A 211 -4.51 4.95 3.67
CA VAL A 211 -5.83 4.94 3.04
C VAL A 211 -6.63 6.15 3.51
N TRP A 212 -7.28 6.81 2.56
CA TRP A 212 -8.18 7.96 2.74
C TRP A 212 -9.59 7.59 2.27
N GLY A 213 -10.59 8.02 3.04
CA GLY A 213 -12.00 7.72 2.78
C GLY A 213 -12.50 6.46 3.49
N ASN A 214 -13.78 6.13 3.25
CA ASN A 214 -14.47 5.01 3.87
C ASN A 214 -15.20 4.17 2.81
N GLN A 215 -14.76 2.93 2.60
CA GLN A 215 -15.30 2.07 1.54
C GLN A 215 -16.81 1.81 1.68
N ALA A 216 -17.33 1.70 2.91
CA ALA A 216 -18.76 1.45 3.12
C ALA A 216 -19.61 2.66 2.71
N GLU A 217 -19.11 3.88 2.98
CA GLU A 217 -19.77 5.13 2.57
C GLU A 217 -19.72 5.30 1.05
N LEU A 218 -18.59 4.98 0.42
CA LEU A 218 -18.46 4.98 -1.04
C LEU A 218 -19.45 4.01 -1.69
N ASN A 219 -19.58 2.80 -1.16
CA ASN A 219 -20.53 1.81 -1.65
C ASN A 219 -21.98 2.28 -1.48
N ALA A 220 -22.30 2.90 -0.34
CA ALA A 220 -23.64 3.43 -0.08
C ALA A 220 -24.00 4.56 -1.04
N GLN A 221 -23.07 5.48 -1.30
CA GLN A 221 -23.23 6.54 -2.30
C GLN A 221 -23.41 5.95 -3.71
N PHE A 222 -22.63 4.94 -4.09
CA PHE A 222 -22.72 4.32 -5.40
C PHE A 222 -24.04 3.58 -5.66
N ALA A 223 -24.65 3.04 -4.60
CA ALA A 223 -25.94 2.37 -4.69
C ALA A 223 -27.14 3.35 -4.75
N ASP A 224 -26.92 4.64 -4.47
CA ASP A 224 -27.98 5.65 -4.49
C ASP A 224 -28.18 6.18 -5.93
N PRO A 225 -29.34 5.91 -6.58
CA PRO A 225 -29.61 6.38 -7.93
C PRO A 225 -29.73 7.90 -8.05
N GLN A 226 -29.83 8.64 -6.93
CA GLN A 226 -29.84 10.10 -6.93
C GLN A 226 -28.44 10.71 -6.84
N LYS A 227 -27.41 9.92 -6.51
CA LYS A 227 -26.03 10.38 -6.36
C LYS A 227 -25.31 10.24 -7.70
N GLU A 228 -25.12 11.37 -8.39
CA GLU A 228 -24.44 11.41 -9.69
C GLU A 228 -22.91 11.25 -9.58
N VAL A 229 -22.34 11.69 -8.46
CA VAL A 229 -20.88 11.66 -8.20
C VAL A 229 -20.62 11.10 -6.81
N VAL A 230 -19.79 10.06 -6.73
CA VAL A 230 -19.32 9.46 -5.48
C VAL A 230 -18.07 10.21 -5.02
N GLU A 231 -18.06 10.64 -3.76
CA GLU A 231 -17.02 11.49 -3.19
C GLU A 231 -16.50 10.90 -1.87
N ASN A 232 -15.23 11.13 -1.57
CA ASN A 232 -14.58 10.79 -0.29
C ASN A 232 -14.89 11.82 0.81
#